data_AF-A0A2H0RUC3-F1
#
_entry.id   AF-A0A2H0RUC3-F1
#
_cell.length_a   1.000
_cell.length_b   1.000
_cell.length_c   1.000
_cell.angle_alpha   90.00
_cell.angle_beta   90.00
_cell.angle_gamma   90.00
#
_symmetry.space_group_name_H-M   'P 1'
#
loop_
_entity.id
_entity.type
_entity.pdbx_description
1 polymer ?
#
loop_
_entity_poly.entity_id
_entity_poly.type
_entity_poly.pdbx_seq_one_letter_code
_entity_poly.pdbx_strand_id
1 'polypeptide(L)'
;MYTRPIALKLSRYVAPALFLVGGLAVWQLVVTLLSVPEYLLPGPSAIGATLYSEWRSLVGHLTMTMVEALLGYCIAGVLGYAVAVVFAHSPLIERGLYPYAIALKTTPVVAMAPLLVVWLGTGVATKVAASALICFFPVLVNSVKGLRTVAEEAVDLFASLGATRSQ
;
A
#
# COMPACT_ATOMS: atom_id res chain seq x y z
N MET A 1 1.76 22.12 36.21
CA MET A 1 1.94 20.65 36.28
C MET A 1 0.57 19.99 36.28
N TYR A 2 0.00 19.73 35.09
CA TYR A 2 -1.38 19.26 34.91
C TYR A 2 -1.38 17.73 34.75
N THR A 3 -1.67 17.00 35.82
CA THR A 3 -1.89 15.55 35.76
C THR A 3 -3.29 15.28 35.18
N ARG A 4 -3.37 15.06 33.86
CA ARG A 4 -4.62 14.56 33.25
C ARG A 4 -4.92 13.16 33.84
N PRO A 5 -6.11 12.92 34.42
CA PRO A 5 -6.44 11.64 35.03
C PRO A 5 -6.50 10.53 33.97
N ILE A 6 -5.95 9.36 34.32
CA ILE A 6 -5.87 8.14 33.50
C ILE A 6 -7.24 7.72 32.92
N ALA A 7 -8.34 8.07 33.60
CA ALA A 7 -9.71 7.82 33.18
C ALA A 7 -10.06 8.38 31.79
N LEU A 8 -9.48 9.51 31.37
CA LEU A 8 -9.71 10.10 30.04
C LEU A 8 -9.04 9.31 28.90
N LYS A 9 -7.98 8.55 29.18
CA LYS A 9 -7.30 7.72 28.17
C LYS A 9 -8.07 6.43 27.87
N LEU A 10 -8.67 5.81 28.89
CA LEU A 10 -9.48 4.60 28.72
C LEU A 10 -10.77 4.90 27.93
N SER A 11 -11.39 6.05 28.21
CA SER A 11 -12.58 6.54 27.48
C SER A 11 -12.37 6.66 25.97
N ARG A 12 -11.13 6.86 25.50
CA ARG A 12 -10.81 6.99 24.07
C ARG A 12 -10.87 5.66 23.31
N TYR A 13 -10.71 4.53 24.01
CA TYR A 13 -10.76 3.19 23.41
C TYR A 13 -12.11 2.49 23.62
N VAL A 14 -12.82 2.83 24.70
CA VAL A 14 -14.13 2.25 25.01
C VAL A 14 -15.16 2.55 23.92
N ALA A 15 -15.23 3.80 23.45
CA ALA A 15 -16.18 4.15 22.39
C ALA A 15 -15.92 3.38 21.08
N PRO A 16 -14.71 3.37 20.49
CA PRO A 16 -14.42 2.55 19.30
C PRO A 16 -14.68 1.05 19.50
N ALA A 17 -14.34 0.50 20.67
CA ALA A 17 -14.58 -0.91 20.96
C ALA A 17 -16.08 -1.24 21.02
N LEU A 18 -16.89 -0.38 21.65
CA LEU A 18 -18.35 -0.53 21.68
C LEU A 18 -18.96 -0.44 20.28
N PHE A 19 -18.50 0.49 19.44
CA PHE A 19 -18.95 0.59 18.05
C PHE A 19 -18.57 -0.66 17.24
N LEU A 20 -17.36 -1.19 17.44
CA LEU A 20 -16.92 -2.42 16.77
C LEU A 20 -17.77 -3.62 17.19
N VAL A 21 -17.89 -3.85 18.51
CA VAL A 21 -18.67 -4.98 19.04
C VAL A 21 -20.14 -4.85 18.68
N GLY A 22 -20.71 -3.65 18.78
CA GLY A 22 -22.08 -3.35 18.35
C GLY A 22 -22.27 -3.61 16.85
N GLY A 23 -21.33 -3.19 16.02
CA GLY A 23 -21.36 -3.45 14.58
C GLY A 23 -21.29 -4.95 14.24
N LEU A 24 -20.41 -5.70 14.90
CA LEU A 24 -20.33 -7.16 14.74
C LEU A 24 -21.61 -7.86 15.21
N ALA A 25 -22.19 -7.42 16.33
CA ALA A 25 -23.45 -7.95 16.84
C ALA A 25 -24.61 -7.69 15.87
N VAL A 26 -24.72 -6.47 15.35
CA VAL A 26 -25.73 -6.11 14.33
C VAL A 26 -25.53 -6.93 13.06
N TRP A 27 -24.30 -7.09 12.58
CA TRP A 27 -24.01 -7.91 11.40
C TRP A 27 -24.43 -9.38 11.63
N GLN A 28 -24.01 -9.98 12.75
CA GLN A 28 -24.40 -11.35 13.09
C GLN A 28 -25.93 -11.49 13.16
N LEU A 29 -26.62 -10.54 13.80
CA LEU A 29 -28.07 -10.52 13.93
C LEU A 29 -28.76 -10.42 12.56
N VAL A 30 -28.29 -9.56 11.67
CA VAL A 30 -28.85 -9.40 10.32
C VAL A 30 -28.71 -10.68 9.51
N VAL A 31 -27.53 -11.31 9.53
CA VAL A 31 -27.29 -12.57 8.79
C VAL A 31 -28.17 -13.70 9.32
N THR A 32 -28.33 -13.81 10.65
CA THR A 32 -29.15 -14.87 11.26
C THR A 32 -30.64 -14.63 11.08
N LEU A 33 -31.14 -13.41 11.30
CA LEU A 33 -32.57 -13.09 11.18
C LEU A 33 -33.06 -13.16 9.74
N LEU A 34 -32.25 -12.71 8.78
CA LEU A 34 -32.60 -12.74 7.36
C LEU A 34 -32.23 -14.08 6.69
N SER A 35 -31.66 -15.04 7.44
CA SER A 35 -31.21 -16.35 6.92
C SER A 35 -30.37 -16.20 5.64
N VAL A 36 -29.43 -15.24 5.65
CA VAL A 36 -28.61 -14.94 4.48
C VAL A 36 -27.72 -16.15 4.17
N PRO A 37 -27.67 -16.62 2.91
CA PRO A 37 -26.80 -17.74 2.56
C PRO A 37 -25.33 -17.45 2.86
N GLU A 38 -24.64 -18.41 3.48
CA GLU A 38 -23.27 -18.25 3.97
C GLU A 38 -22.25 -17.99 2.86
N TYR A 39 -22.49 -18.50 1.64
CA TYR A 39 -21.64 -18.23 0.47
C TYR A 39 -21.75 -16.76 -0.01
N LEU A 40 -22.82 -16.05 0.36
CA LEU A 40 -23.04 -14.66 -0.02
C LEU A 40 -22.49 -13.72 1.05
N LEU A 41 -22.82 -13.97 2.32
CA LEU A 41 -22.36 -13.17 3.44
C LEU A 41 -22.25 -14.03 4.71
N PRO A 42 -21.06 -14.60 5.01
CA PRO A 42 -20.87 -15.36 6.24
C PRO A 42 -20.95 -14.43 7.45
N GLY A 43 -21.55 -14.93 8.54
CA GLY A 43 -21.63 -14.20 9.80
C GLY A 43 -20.28 -14.09 10.50
N PRO A 44 -20.04 -13.06 11.33
CA PRO A 44 -18.82 -12.90 12.12
C PRO A 44 -18.38 -14.16 12.89
N SER A 45 -19.33 -14.93 13.45
CA SER A 45 -19.02 -16.16 14.17
C SER A 45 -18.44 -17.25 13.26
N ALA A 46 -18.97 -17.38 12.04
CA ALA A 46 -18.49 -18.33 11.04
C ALA A 46 -17.08 -17.95 10.58
N ILE A 47 -16.86 -16.66 10.30
CA ILE A 47 -15.53 -16.13 9.95
C ILE A 47 -14.51 -16.45 11.07
N GLY A 48 -14.89 -16.25 12.34
CA GLY A 48 -14.04 -16.58 13.49
C GLY A 48 -13.73 -18.07 13.61
N ALA A 49 -14.72 -18.93 13.34
CA ALA A 49 -14.53 -20.38 13.33
C ALA A 49 -13.55 -20.82 12.23
N THR A 50 -13.72 -20.32 11.00
CA THR A 50 -12.82 -20.61 9.87
C THR A 50 -11.41 -20.06 10.10
N LEU A 51 -11.28 -18.85 10.66
CA LEU A 51 -9.99 -18.28 11.05
C LEU A 51 -9.23 -19.21 11.99
N TYR A 52 -9.92 -19.85 12.94
CA TYR A 52 -9.31 -20.78 13.89
C TYR A 52 -9.05 -22.15 13.28
N SER A 53 -9.99 -22.73 12.54
CA SER A 53 -9.84 -24.08 11.97
C SER A 53 -8.83 -24.12 10.82
N GLU A 54 -8.77 -23.07 9.98
CA GLU A 54 -7.92 -23.01 8.79
C GLU A 54 -6.68 -22.12 8.97
N TRP A 55 -6.36 -21.71 10.20
CA TRP A 55 -5.31 -20.72 10.48
C TRP A 55 -3.97 -21.03 9.79
N ARG A 56 -3.55 -22.30 9.74
CA ARG A 56 -2.29 -22.72 9.09
C ARG A 56 -2.31 -22.46 7.59
N SER A 57 -3.43 -22.80 6.94
CA SER A 57 -3.62 -22.59 5.50
C SER A 57 -3.66 -21.09 5.18
N LEU A 58 -4.46 -20.34 5.96
CA LEU A 58 -4.58 -18.89 5.83
C LEU A 58 -3.23 -18.19 5.99
N VAL A 59 -2.42 -18.57 6.98
CA VAL A 59 -1.07 -18.03 7.16
C VAL A 59 -0.18 -18.40 5.97
N GLY A 60 -0.28 -19.61 5.42
CA GLY A 60 0.47 -19.99 4.21
C GLY A 60 0.13 -19.15 2.98
N HIS A 61 -1.15 -18.86 2.75
CA HIS A 61 -1.58 -17.98 1.66
C HIS A 61 -1.20 -16.52 1.92
N LEU A 62 -1.31 -16.06 3.16
CA LEU A 62 -0.91 -14.72 3.57
C LEU A 62 0.58 -14.50 3.37
N THR A 63 1.43 -15.43 3.80
CA THR A 63 2.89 -15.30 3.65
C THR A 63 3.29 -15.26 2.19
N MET A 64 2.69 -16.10 1.34
CA MET A 64 2.97 -16.09 -0.09
C MET A 64 2.58 -14.75 -0.74
N THR A 65 1.37 -14.27 -0.43
CA THR A 65 0.89 -12.96 -0.91
C THR A 65 1.78 -11.82 -0.43
N MET A 66 2.23 -11.89 0.83
CA MET A 66 3.11 -10.89 1.42
C MET A 66 4.49 -10.87 0.74
N VAL A 67 5.06 -12.05 0.44
CA VAL A 67 6.33 -12.15 -0.30
C VAL A 67 6.18 -11.57 -1.71
N GLU A 68 5.12 -11.93 -2.43
CA GLU A 68 4.82 -11.41 -3.77
C GLU A 68 4.65 -9.87 -3.76
N ALA A 69 3.96 -9.33 -2.74
CA ALA A 69 3.75 -7.90 -2.57
C ALA A 69 5.06 -7.17 -2.19
N LEU A 70 5.83 -7.70 -1.25
CA LEU A 70 7.09 -7.09 -0.80
C LEU A 70 8.14 -7.08 -1.90
N LEU A 71 8.29 -8.18 -2.64
CA LEU A 71 9.24 -8.24 -3.76
C LEU A 71 8.89 -7.20 -4.82
N GLY A 72 7.62 -7.12 -5.23
CA GLY A 72 7.20 -6.11 -6.21
C GLY A 72 7.32 -4.69 -5.68
N TYR A 73 7.01 -4.45 -4.40
CA TYR A 73 7.23 -3.16 -3.76
C TYR A 73 8.71 -2.77 -3.73
N CYS A 74 9.63 -3.69 -3.43
CA CYS A 74 11.07 -3.43 -3.46
C CYS A 74 11.55 -3.06 -4.88
N ILE A 75 11.08 -3.80 -5.89
CA ILE A 75 11.38 -3.50 -7.31
C ILE A 75 10.86 -2.11 -7.69
N ALA A 76 9.60 -1.82 -7.37
CA ALA A 76 9.00 -0.51 -7.58
C ALA A 76 9.73 0.59 -6.80
N GLY A 77 10.17 0.29 -5.59
CA GLY A 77 10.99 1.13 -4.70
C GLY A 77 12.25 1.60 -5.38
N VAL A 78 13.07 0.64 -5.82
CA VAL A 78 14.35 0.91 -6.48
C VAL A 78 14.13 1.66 -7.80
N LEU A 79 13.24 1.17 -8.66
CA LEU A 79 12.99 1.78 -9.97
C LEU A 79 12.37 3.17 -9.86
N GLY A 80 11.33 3.31 -9.02
CA GLY A 80 10.62 4.57 -8.81
C GLY A 80 11.51 5.62 -8.18
N TYR A 81 12.33 5.24 -7.20
CA TYR A 81 13.32 6.15 -6.61
C TYR A 81 14.40 6.56 -7.61
N ALA A 82 14.96 5.61 -8.37
CA ALA A 82 15.96 5.93 -9.38
C ALA A 82 15.43 6.93 -10.44
N VAL A 83 14.21 6.72 -10.93
CA VAL A 83 13.54 7.65 -11.85
C VAL A 83 13.28 9.00 -11.18
N ALA A 84 12.88 9.01 -9.90
CA ALA A 84 12.67 10.25 -9.15
C ALA A 84 13.95 11.09 -9.03
N VAL A 85 15.10 10.45 -8.77
CA VAL A 85 16.40 11.12 -8.74
C VAL A 85 16.72 11.74 -10.10
N VAL A 86 16.49 11.02 -11.20
CA VAL A 86 16.68 11.56 -12.56
C VAL A 86 15.78 12.77 -12.80
N PHE A 87 14.51 12.72 -12.38
CA PHE A 87 13.57 13.83 -12.49
C PHE A 87 13.99 15.04 -11.65
N ALA A 88 14.54 14.81 -10.46
CA ALA A 88 15.06 15.88 -9.60
C ALA A 88 16.25 16.62 -10.24
N HIS A 89 17.08 15.92 -11.02
CA HIS A 89 18.24 16.52 -11.69
C HIS A 89 17.89 17.25 -12.99
N SER A 90 16.84 16.83 -13.71
CA SER A 90 16.49 17.39 -15.02
C SER A 90 14.99 17.68 -15.16
N PRO A 91 14.59 18.96 -15.07
CA PRO A 91 13.20 19.38 -15.33
C PRO A 91 12.71 19.04 -16.74
N LEU A 92 13.60 18.93 -17.72
CA LEU A 92 13.25 18.54 -19.09
C LEU A 92 12.84 17.06 -19.15
N ILE A 93 13.64 16.18 -18.52
CA ILE A 93 13.34 14.74 -18.48
C ILE A 93 12.07 14.49 -17.70
N GLU A 94 11.88 15.17 -16.56
CA GLU A 94 10.63 15.10 -15.81
C GLU A 94 9.44 15.50 -16.70
N ARG A 95 9.45 16.69 -17.29
CA ARG A 95 8.34 17.15 -18.15
C ARG A 95 8.05 16.18 -19.31
N GLY A 96 9.08 15.55 -19.87
CA GLY A 96 8.95 14.57 -20.94
C GLY A 96 8.43 13.21 -20.47
N LEU A 97 8.93 12.68 -19.36
CA LEU A 97 8.64 11.31 -18.91
C LEU A 97 7.48 11.18 -17.92
N TYR A 98 7.17 12.25 -17.17
CA TYR A 98 6.11 12.26 -16.17
C TYR A 98 4.72 11.93 -16.76
N PRO A 99 4.33 12.42 -17.95
CA PRO A 99 3.07 12.02 -18.59
C PRO A 99 2.95 10.51 -18.83
N TYR A 100 4.04 9.84 -19.22
CA TYR A 100 4.04 8.38 -19.41
C TYR A 100 3.91 7.63 -18.09
N ALA A 101 4.51 8.13 -17.01
CA ALA A 101 4.32 7.56 -15.67
C ALA A 101 2.85 7.67 -15.21
N ILE A 102 2.18 8.79 -15.49
CA ILE A 102 0.74 8.96 -15.24
C ILE A 102 -0.07 7.96 -16.10
N ALA A 103 0.24 7.86 -17.39
CA ALA A 103 -0.46 6.96 -18.31
C ALA A 103 -0.36 5.49 -17.85
N LEU A 104 0.80 5.07 -17.33
CA LEU A 104 0.99 3.74 -16.76
C LEU A 104 0.00 3.46 -15.63
N LYS A 105 -0.23 4.42 -14.72
CA LYS A 105 -1.24 4.27 -13.65
C LYS A 105 -2.66 4.20 -14.18
N THR A 106 -2.98 4.94 -15.25
CA THR A 106 -4.35 4.94 -15.79
C THR A 106 -4.74 3.61 -16.45
N THR A 107 -3.76 2.78 -16.79
CA THR A 107 -4.00 1.45 -17.36
C THR A 107 -4.39 0.48 -16.24
N PRO A 108 -5.61 -0.09 -16.24
CA PRO A 108 -6.05 -0.99 -15.18
C PRO A 108 -5.16 -2.24 -15.13
N VAL A 109 -4.62 -2.56 -13.96
CA VAL A 109 -3.76 -3.75 -13.80
C VAL A 109 -4.52 -5.04 -14.08
N VAL A 110 -5.83 -5.05 -13.85
CA VAL A 110 -6.72 -6.16 -14.24
C VAL A 110 -6.69 -6.41 -15.76
N ALA A 111 -6.55 -5.37 -16.58
CA ALA A 111 -6.41 -5.50 -18.03
C ALA A 111 -5.00 -5.97 -18.44
N MET A 112 -3.98 -5.66 -17.62
CA MET A 112 -2.60 -6.10 -17.85
C MET A 112 -2.36 -7.55 -17.40
N ALA A 113 -3.14 -8.07 -16.45
CA ALA A 113 -2.93 -9.38 -15.85
C ALA A 113 -2.84 -10.53 -16.89
N PRO A 114 -3.70 -10.63 -17.92
CA PRO A 114 -3.55 -11.66 -18.94
C PRO A 114 -2.23 -11.56 -19.72
N LEU A 115 -1.77 -10.34 -20.03
CA LEU A 115 -0.49 -10.13 -20.73
C LEU A 115 0.68 -10.56 -19.86
N LEU A 116 0.67 -10.21 -18.58
CA LEU A 116 1.68 -10.66 -17.62
C LEU A 116 1.69 -12.19 -17.51
N VAL A 117 0.52 -12.83 -17.53
CA VAL A 117 0.44 -14.30 -17.51
C VAL A 117 1.02 -14.92 -18.77
N VAL A 118 0.77 -14.34 -19.95
CA VAL A 118 1.35 -14.82 -21.21
C VAL A 118 2.88 -14.67 -21.21
N TRP A 119 3.40 -13.57 -20.64
CA TRP A 119 4.84 -13.31 -20.62
C TRP A 119 5.62 -14.03 -19.51
N LEU A 120 5.03 -14.15 -18.33
CA LEU A 120 5.72 -14.59 -17.10
C LEU A 120 5.12 -15.89 -16.50
N GLY A 121 4.03 -16.41 -17.07
CA GLY A 121 3.33 -17.60 -16.60
C GLY A 121 2.29 -17.32 -15.50
N THR A 122 1.80 -18.35 -14.83
CA THR A 122 0.81 -18.21 -13.73
C THR A 122 1.44 -18.17 -12.33
N GLY A 123 2.77 -18.10 -12.27
CA GLY A 123 3.53 -18.20 -11.03
C GLY A 123 3.72 -16.87 -10.28
N VAL A 124 4.69 -16.92 -9.36
CA VAL A 124 5.08 -15.80 -8.48
C VAL A 124 5.50 -14.57 -9.27
N ALA A 125 6.26 -14.76 -10.36
CA ALA A 125 6.81 -13.69 -11.18
C ALA A 125 5.72 -12.72 -11.69
N THR A 126 4.59 -13.26 -12.14
CA THR A 126 3.45 -12.48 -12.66
C THR A 126 2.85 -11.59 -11.58
N LYS A 127 2.67 -12.12 -10.37
CA LYS A 127 2.09 -11.37 -9.26
C LYS A 127 3.06 -10.32 -8.72
N VAL A 128 4.36 -10.64 -8.67
CA VAL A 128 5.44 -9.69 -8.35
C VAL A 128 5.50 -8.55 -9.38
N ALA A 129 5.36 -8.85 -10.67
CA ALA A 129 5.32 -7.83 -11.72
C ALA A 129 4.07 -6.95 -11.59
N ALA A 130 2.90 -7.54 -11.31
CA ALA A 130 1.67 -6.80 -11.08
C ALA A 130 1.78 -5.87 -9.86
N SER A 131 2.31 -6.36 -8.73
CA SER A 131 2.52 -5.53 -7.53
C SER A 131 3.54 -4.42 -7.78
N ALA A 132 4.62 -4.69 -8.53
CA ALA A 132 5.59 -3.66 -8.93
C ALA A 132 4.94 -2.56 -9.77
N LEU A 133 4.09 -2.91 -10.75
CA LEU A 133 3.37 -1.94 -11.58
C LEU A 133 2.42 -1.06 -10.76
N ILE A 134 1.68 -1.65 -9.82
CA ILE A 134 0.78 -0.93 -8.91
C ILE A 134 1.57 0.05 -8.04
N CYS A 135 2.68 -0.40 -7.47
CA CYS A 135 3.47 0.37 -6.52
C CYS A 135 4.38 1.43 -7.17
N PHE A 136 4.80 1.24 -8.42
CA PHE A 136 5.77 2.10 -9.10
C PHE A 136 5.35 3.57 -9.09
N PHE A 137 4.11 3.88 -9.49
CA PHE A 137 3.69 5.28 -9.63
C PHE A 137 3.60 6.02 -8.27
N PRO A 138 2.91 5.49 -7.23
CA PRO A 138 2.93 6.11 -5.92
C PRO A 138 4.35 6.30 -5.36
N VAL A 139 5.23 5.32 -5.52
CA VAL A 139 6.64 5.43 -5.10
C VAL A 139 7.35 6.56 -5.84
N LEU A 140 7.23 6.61 -7.17
CA LEU A 140 7.86 7.65 -7.99
C LEU A 140 7.38 9.04 -7.57
N VAL A 141 6.07 9.27 -7.49
CA VAL A 141 5.51 10.59 -7.16
C VAL A 141 5.87 11.02 -5.73
N ASN A 142 5.79 10.10 -4.76
CA ASN A 142 6.18 10.39 -3.39
C ASN A 142 7.68 10.66 -3.26
N SER A 143 8.52 9.95 -4.03
CA SER A 143 9.97 10.17 -4.04
C SER A 143 10.33 11.52 -4.67
N VAL A 144 9.73 11.87 -5.83
CA VAL A 144 9.92 13.20 -6.44
C VAL A 144 9.49 14.31 -5.49
N LYS A 145 8.34 14.15 -4.83
CA LYS A 145 7.85 15.11 -3.84
C LYS A 145 8.79 15.20 -2.63
N GLY A 146 9.23 14.07 -2.10
CA GLY A 146 10.15 14.02 -0.95
C GLY A 146 11.51 14.66 -1.24
N LEU A 147 12.10 14.36 -2.40
CA LEU A 147 13.36 14.97 -2.86
C LEU A 147 13.25 16.51 -2.98
N ARG A 148 12.04 17.04 -3.18
CA ARG A 148 11.78 18.48 -3.28
C ARG A 148 11.41 19.17 -1.98
N THR A 149 11.20 18.42 -0.89
CA THR A 149 10.89 19.01 0.43
C THR A 149 12.13 19.49 1.18
N VAL A 150 13.32 19.38 0.58
CA VAL A 150 14.56 19.87 1.18
C VAL A 150 14.50 21.39 1.35
N ALA A 151 14.87 21.87 2.54
CA ALA A 151 14.93 23.28 2.87
C ALA A 151 15.90 24.03 1.95
N GLU A 152 15.51 25.19 1.42
CA GLU A 152 16.34 25.98 0.51
C GLU A 152 17.67 26.37 1.18
N GLU A 153 17.65 26.62 2.50
CA GLU A 153 18.84 26.97 3.28
C GLU A 153 19.89 25.84 3.29
N ALA A 154 19.45 24.58 3.25
CA ALA A 154 20.36 23.44 3.15
C ALA A 154 21.03 23.41 1.77
N VAL A 155 20.27 23.67 0.70
CA VAL A 155 20.80 23.72 -0.67
C VAL A 155 21.80 24.86 -0.82
N ASP A 156 21.50 26.04 -0.26
CA ASP A 156 22.38 27.21 -0.29
C ASP A 156 23.69 26.99 0.49
N LEU A 157 23.64 26.28 1.61
CA LEU A 157 24.83 25.88 2.35
C LEU A 157 25.73 24.95 1.52
N PHE A 158 25.16 23.92 0.88
CA PHE A 158 25.91 23.02 0.00
C PHE A 158 26.53 23.77 -1.17
N ALA A 159 25.79 24.69 -1.80
CA ALA A 159 26.31 25.55 -2.86
C ALA A 159 27.47 26.44 -2.39
N SER A 160 27.37 27.01 -1.19
CA SER A 160 28.42 27.83 -0.57
C SER A 160 29.70 27.03 -0.26
N LEU A 161 29.56 25.74 0.00
CA LEU A 161 30.68 24.80 0.19
C LEU A 161 31.26 24.26 -1.13
N GLY A 162 30.74 24.70 -2.29
CA GLY A 162 31.21 24.29 -3.61
C GLY A 162 30.68 22.93 -4.07
N ALA A 163 29.56 22.45 -3.49
CA ALA A 163 28.94 21.20 -3.92
C ALA A 163 28.40 21.31 -5.36
N THR A 164 28.60 20.25 -6.14
CA THR A 164 28.02 20.10 -7.48
C THR A 164 26.60 19.54 -7.38
N ARG A 165 25.78 19.66 -8.46
CA ARG A 165 24.37 19.19 -8.45
C ARG A 165 24.16 17.72 -8.08
N SER A 166 25.19 16.88 -8.20
CA SER A 166 25.15 15.45 -7.87
C SER A 166 25.60 15.12 -6.44
N GLN A 167 26.12 16.11 -5.71
CA GLN A 167 26.58 16.00 -4.33
C GLN A 167 25.51 16.52 -3.38
#